data_AF-A0A7Y3LMD5-F1
#
_entry.id   AF-A0A7Y3LMD5-F1
#
_cell.length_a   1.000
_cell.length_b   1.000
_cell.length_c   1.000
_cell.angle_alpha   90.00
_cell.angle_beta   90.00
_cell.angle_gamma   90.00
#
_symmetry.space_group_name_H-M   'P 1'
#
loop_
_entity.id
_entity.type
_entity.pdbx_description
1 polymer ?
#
loop_
_entity_poly.entity_id
_entity_poly.type
_entity_poly.pdbx_seq_one_letter_code
_entity_poly.pdbx_strand_id
1 'polypeptide(L)'
;MNIDVPPLALDPSSIVEIAEIKSGDVDKEGIPPSRETIEQPGKVMRIGSMIKQLLEEVRQANLDEASRVRLSEIYSISIEELAATLSPDLAEELRRMSPPFEDGVPSESELRVAQAQLVG
;
A
#
# COMPACT_ATOMS: atom_id res chain seq x y z
N MET A 1 16.96 -5.74 -58.32
CA MET A 1 15.72 -5.02 -57.94
C MET A 1 15.88 -4.66 -56.48
N ASN A 2 16.42 -3.47 -56.20
CA ASN A 2 16.68 -3.02 -54.84
C ASN A 2 15.45 -2.23 -54.38
N ILE A 3 14.79 -2.71 -53.32
CA ILE A 3 13.65 -2.04 -52.70
C ILE A 3 14.23 -1.10 -51.65
N ASP A 4 14.12 0.19 -51.90
CA ASP A 4 14.45 1.24 -50.96
C ASP A 4 13.30 1.34 -49.95
N VAL A 5 13.56 1.01 -48.68
CA VAL A 5 12.57 1.09 -47.61
C VAL A 5 12.85 2.38 -46.84
N PRO A 6 11.94 3.37 -46.84
CA PRO A 6 12.17 4.61 -46.10
C PRO A 6 12.16 4.36 -44.58
N PRO A 7 12.90 5.15 -43.79
CA PRO A 7 12.96 4.99 -42.35
C PRO A 7 11.60 5.32 -41.72
N LEU A 8 11.09 4.41 -40.88
CA LEU A 8 9.90 4.68 -40.05
C LEU A 8 10.21 5.86 -39.12
N ALA A 9 9.57 7.01 -39.38
CA ALA A 9 9.46 8.06 -38.38
C ALA A 9 8.53 7.56 -37.28
N LEU A 10 9.07 7.31 -36.08
CA LEU A 10 8.26 7.06 -34.89
C LEU A 10 7.54 8.36 -34.53
N ASP A 11 6.22 8.37 -34.65
CA ASP A 11 5.38 9.49 -34.22
C ASP A 11 5.49 9.65 -32.69
N PRO A 12 5.97 10.80 -32.18
CA PRO A 12 6.09 11.05 -30.75
C PRO A 12 4.73 11.03 -30.00
N SER A 13 3.61 11.09 -30.73
CA SER A 13 2.25 10.93 -30.17
C SER A 13 1.95 9.49 -29.76
N SER A 14 2.74 8.51 -30.22
CA SER A 14 2.58 7.08 -29.90
C SER A 14 3.10 6.70 -28.50
N ILE A 15 3.78 7.62 -27.81
CA ILE A 15 4.40 7.35 -26.49
C ILE A 15 3.41 7.54 -25.33
N VAL A 16 2.22 8.10 -25.57
CA VAL A 16 1.26 8.44 -24.51
C VAL A 16 0.39 7.23 -24.08
N GLU A 17 0.51 6.07 -24.72
CA GLU A 17 -0.35 4.90 -24.46
C GLU A 17 0.27 3.91 -23.44
N ILE A 18 0.83 4.40 -22.34
CA ILE A 18 1.23 3.55 -21.20
C ILE A 18 0.82 4.23 -19.89
N ALA A 19 -0.48 4.14 -19.56
CA ALA A 19 -1.00 3.97 -18.19
C ALA A 19 -2.53 4.11 -18.15
N GLU A 20 -3.26 3.18 -18.79
CA GLU A 20 -4.62 2.85 -18.37
C GLU A 20 -4.69 1.34 -18.19
N ILE A 21 -4.48 0.87 -16.96
CA ILE A 21 -4.83 -0.49 -16.57
C ILE A 21 -6.34 -0.51 -16.44
N LYS A 22 -7.01 -0.90 -17.52
CA LYS A 22 -8.44 -1.15 -17.54
C LYS A 22 -8.69 -2.51 -16.85
N SER A 23 -8.97 -2.49 -15.55
CA SER A 23 -9.53 -3.65 -14.86
C SER A 23 -10.87 -3.98 -15.50
N GLY A 24 -11.02 -5.22 -15.94
CA GLY A 24 -12.16 -5.70 -16.71
C GLY A 24 -13.48 -5.57 -15.96
N ASP A 25 -14.48 -5.03 -16.65
CA ASP A 25 -15.88 -5.02 -16.27
C ASP A 25 -16.37 -6.45 -16.00
N VAL A 26 -16.73 -6.71 -14.75
CA VAL A 26 -17.65 -7.79 -14.41
C VAL A 26 -18.97 -7.13 -14.08
N ASP A 27 -19.92 -7.21 -15.00
CA ASP A 27 -21.30 -6.75 -14.86
C ASP A 27 -21.92 -7.26 -13.55
N LYS A 28 -21.94 -6.42 -12.52
CA LYS A 28 -22.86 -6.51 -11.39
C LYS A 28 -23.67 -5.22 -11.36
N GLU A 29 -24.94 -5.34 -11.77
CA GLU A 29 -25.93 -4.26 -11.73
C GLU A 29 -25.90 -3.51 -10.39
N GLY A 30 -25.70 -2.19 -10.46
CA GLY A 30 -26.11 -1.25 -9.40
C GLY A 30 -25.02 -0.72 -8.47
N ILE A 31 -23.75 -1.12 -8.59
CA ILE A 31 -22.66 -0.54 -7.79
C ILE A 31 -21.94 0.49 -8.65
N PRO A 32 -21.98 1.81 -8.33
CA PRO A 32 -21.18 2.79 -9.05
C PRO A 32 -19.69 2.39 -8.94
N PRO A 33 -18.88 2.60 -9.99
CA PRO A 33 -17.48 2.20 -9.96
C PRO A 33 -16.78 2.86 -8.76
N SER A 34 -16.43 2.04 -7.76
CA SER A 34 -15.59 2.40 -6.63
C SER A 34 -14.26 2.87 -7.18
N ARG A 35 -14.04 4.19 -7.18
CA ARG A 35 -12.83 4.78 -7.76
C ARG A 35 -11.74 4.71 -6.69
N GLU A 36 -11.01 3.60 -6.67
CA GLU A 36 -9.83 3.39 -5.85
C GLU A 36 -8.80 4.50 -6.12
N THR A 37 -8.56 5.36 -5.14
CA THR A 37 -7.66 6.51 -5.31
C THR A 37 -6.81 6.75 -4.07
N ILE A 38 -5.64 7.36 -4.29
CA ILE A 38 -4.70 7.79 -3.25
C ILE A 38 -4.60 9.32 -3.34
N GLU A 39 -5.06 10.02 -2.31
CA GLU A 39 -5.09 11.48 -2.29
C GLU A 39 -3.71 12.08 -2.02
N GLN A 40 -2.90 11.41 -1.18
CA GLN A 40 -1.61 11.90 -0.72
C GLN A 40 -0.49 10.85 -0.88
N PRO A 41 -0.03 10.57 -2.11
CA PRO A 41 0.99 9.56 -2.37
C PRO A 41 2.28 9.76 -1.56
N GLY A 42 2.72 11.00 -1.42
CA GLY A 42 3.92 11.33 -0.63
C GLY A 42 3.78 11.02 0.87
N LYS A 43 2.57 11.12 1.43
CA LYS A 43 2.30 10.75 2.83
C LYS A 43 2.30 9.23 3.00
N VAL A 44 1.67 8.51 2.09
CA VAL A 44 1.68 7.03 2.05
C VAL A 44 3.11 6.50 2.01
N MET A 45 3.94 6.99 1.08
CA MET A 45 5.34 6.55 0.96
C MET A 45 6.16 6.82 2.23
N ARG A 46 5.93 7.96 2.90
CA ARG A 46 6.62 8.31 4.15
C ARG A 46 6.24 7.34 5.27
N ILE A 47 4.95 7.07 5.44
CA ILE A 47 4.46 6.16 6.49
C ILE A 47 4.93 4.72 6.21
N GLY A 48 4.82 4.25 4.96
CA GLY A 48 5.32 2.93 4.58
C GLY A 48 6.83 2.76 4.82
N SER A 49 7.62 3.80 4.52
CA SER A 49 9.07 3.79 4.79
C SER A 49 9.38 3.74 6.29
N MET A 50 8.64 4.49 7.10
CA MET A 50 8.76 4.46 8.55
C MET A 50 8.45 3.07 9.11
N ILE A 51 7.34 2.46 8.69
CA ILE A 51 6.95 1.10 9.13
C ILE A 51 8.00 0.07 8.70
N LYS A 52 8.53 0.18 7.48
CA LYS A 52 9.59 -0.70 7.01
C LYS A 52 10.86 -0.60 7.85
N GLN A 53 11.23 0.60 8.28
CA GLN A 53 12.37 0.79 9.19
C GLN A 53 12.10 0.16 10.56
N LEU A 54 10.92 0.39 11.14
CA LEU A 54 10.53 -0.22 12.42
C LEU A 54 10.51 -1.75 12.34
N LEU A 55 9.98 -2.32 11.25
CA LEU A 55 10.00 -3.77 11.02
C LEU A 55 11.41 -4.34 11.01
N GLU A 56 12.37 -3.61 10.41
CA GLU A 56 13.77 -4.03 10.40
C GLU A 56 14.37 -3.98 11.81
N GLU A 57 14.06 -2.95 12.61
CA GLU A 57 14.47 -2.89 14.01
C GLU A 57 13.90 -4.06 14.83
N VAL A 58 12.62 -4.40 14.65
CA VAL A 58 12.01 -5.58 15.32
C VAL A 58 12.70 -6.89 14.91
N ARG A 59 13.25 -6.98 13.69
CA ARG A 59 13.98 -8.17 13.24
C ARG A 59 15.39 -8.29 13.82
N GLN A 60 16.01 -7.17 14.17
CA GLN A 60 17.41 -7.11 14.59
C GLN A 60 17.59 -7.02 16.11
N ALA A 61 16.63 -6.44 16.83
CA ALA A 61 16.71 -6.19 18.26
C ALA A 61 15.81 -7.13 19.08
N ASN A 62 16.22 -7.41 20.32
CA ASN A 62 15.32 -7.98 21.32
C ASN A 62 14.50 -6.84 21.94
N LEU A 63 13.18 -6.92 21.87
CA LEU A 63 12.29 -5.89 22.39
C LEU A 63 11.84 -6.22 23.81
N ASP A 64 11.86 -5.21 24.67
CA ASP A 64 11.18 -5.30 25.95
C ASP A 64 9.67 -5.06 25.79
N GLU A 65 8.92 -5.29 26.88
CA GLU A 65 7.47 -5.12 26.89
C GLU A 65 7.04 -3.68 26.57
N ALA A 66 7.74 -2.68 27.10
CA ALA A 66 7.44 -1.28 26.85
C ALA A 66 7.60 -0.91 25.37
N SER A 67 8.65 -1.41 24.72
CA SER A 67 8.88 -1.21 23.29
C SER A 67 7.79 -1.87 22.45
N ARG A 68 7.33 -3.07 22.84
CA ARG A 68 6.24 -3.78 22.15
C ARG A 68 4.90 -3.05 22.27
N VAL A 69 4.57 -2.52 23.46
CA VAL A 69 3.42 -1.64 23.66
C VAL A 69 3.53 -0.44 22.72
N ARG A 70 4.67 0.24 22.71
CA ARG A 70 4.86 1.43 21.88
C ARG A 70 4.73 1.14 20.38
N LEU A 71 5.27 0.02 19.92
CA LEU A 71 5.16 -0.38 18.51
C LEU A 71 3.73 -0.74 18.12
N SER A 72 2.96 -1.35 19.02
CA SER A 72 1.54 -1.63 18.77
C SER A 72 0.72 -0.35 18.58
N GLU A 73 0.97 0.68 19.40
CA GLU A 73 0.35 2.00 19.24
C GLU A 73 0.73 2.66 17.91
N ILE A 74 2.04 2.62 17.57
CA ILE A 74 2.53 3.20 16.31
C ILE A 74 1.89 2.49 15.11
N TYR A 75 1.73 1.16 15.16
CA TYR A 75 1.05 0.41 14.11
C TYR A 75 -0.40 0.87 13.95
N SER A 76 -1.18 0.92 15.04
CA SER A 76 -2.57 1.38 14.99
C SER A 76 -2.70 2.80 14.44
N ILE A 77 -1.85 3.73 14.90
CA ILE A 77 -1.81 5.10 14.39
C ILE A 77 -1.48 5.12 12.89
N SER A 78 -0.54 4.28 12.45
CA SER A 78 -0.14 4.24 11.04
C SER A 78 -1.25 3.75 10.12
N ILE A 79 -2.07 2.78 10.57
CA ILE A 79 -3.26 2.34 9.84
C ILE A 79 -4.26 3.48 9.67
N GLU A 80 -4.54 4.24 10.73
CA GLU A 80 -5.44 5.39 10.65
C GLU A 80 -4.91 6.49 9.71
N GLU A 81 -3.61 6.79 9.82
CA GLU A 81 -2.96 7.81 9.01
C GLU A 81 -2.90 7.42 7.52
N LEU A 82 -2.73 6.13 7.21
CA LEU A 82 -2.80 5.61 5.85
C LEU A 82 -4.24 5.65 5.33
N ALA A 83 -5.20 5.13 6.10
CA ALA A 83 -6.61 5.12 5.72
C ALA A 83 -7.14 6.52 5.39
N ALA A 84 -6.70 7.55 6.13
CA ALA A 84 -7.05 8.95 5.88
C ALA A 84 -6.51 9.52 4.55
N THR A 85 -5.67 8.79 3.83
CA THR A 85 -5.11 9.19 2.52
C THR A 85 -5.69 8.40 1.35
N LEU A 86 -6.54 7.43 1.63
CA LEU A 86 -7.12 6.50 0.67
C LEU A 86 -8.59 6.83 0.44
N SER A 87 -9.10 6.49 -0.74
CA SER A 87 -10.54 6.45 -1.00
C SER A 87 -11.26 5.57 0.03
N PRO A 88 -12.56 5.82 0.31
CA PRO A 88 -13.32 5.07 1.31
C PRO A 88 -13.22 3.54 1.17
N ASP A 89 -13.29 3.02 -0.05
CA ASP A 89 -13.26 1.58 -0.31
C ASP A 89 -11.91 0.95 0.09
N LEU A 90 -10.79 1.57 -0.34
CA LEU A 90 -9.44 1.16 0.05
C LEU A 90 -9.16 1.35 1.54
N ALA A 91 -9.70 2.41 2.15
CA ALA A 91 -9.58 2.64 3.59
C ALA A 91 -10.31 1.55 4.39
N GLU A 92 -11.51 1.14 3.95
CA GLU A 92 -12.25 0.04 4.56
C GLU A 92 -11.53 -1.30 4.36
N GLU A 93 -11.00 -1.55 3.17
CA GLU A 93 -10.18 -2.74 2.89
C GLU A 93 -8.95 -2.83 3.79
N LEU A 94 -8.18 -1.74 3.90
CA LEU A 94 -7.02 -1.66 4.79
C LEU A 94 -7.39 -2.03 6.23
N ARG A 95 -8.51 -1.49 6.75
CA ARG A 95 -9.01 -1.78 8.10
C ARG A 95 -9.45 -3.23 8.28
N ARG A 96 -10.16 -3.79 7.29
CA ARG A 96 -10.57 -5.20 7.33
C ARG A 96 -9.38 -6.15 7.32
N MET A 97 -8.33 -5.79 6.58
CA MET A 97 -7.11 -6.59 6.51
C MET A 97 -6.22 -6.41 7.74
N SER A 98 -6.34 -5.30 8.48
CA SER A 98 -5.45 -4.93 9.58
C SER A 98 -6.19 -4.95 10.93
N PRO A 99 -6.63 -6.13 11.43
CA PRO A 99 -7.33 -6.21 12.70
C PRO A 99 -6.45 -5.71 13.85
N PRO A 100 -7.05 -5.13 14.91
CA PRO A 100 -6.31 -4.74 16.10
C PRO A 100 -5.69 -5.97 16.79
N PHE A 101 -4.61 -5.75 17.53
CA PHE A 101 -4.05 -6.80 18.39
C PHE A 101 -5.06 -7.20 19.49
N GLU A 102 -5.03 -8.47 19.89
CA GLU A 102 -5.84 -8.99 21.00
C GLU A 102 -5.45 -8.33 22.34
N ASP A 103 -6.30 -8.48 23.36
CA ASP A 103 -6.07 -7.90 24.68
C ASP A 103 -4.72 -8.33 25.27
N GLY A 104 -3.84 -7.36 25.54
CA GLY A 104 -2.51 -7.59 26.13
C GLY A 104 -1.38 -6.94 25.32
N VAL A 105 -0.14 -7.29 25.66
CA VAL A 105 1.03 -6.80 24.92
C VAL A 105 1.37 -7.79 23.80
N PRO A 106 1.33 -7.38 22.52
CA PRO A 106 1.62 -8.28 21.41
C PRO A 106 3.05 -8.79 21.47
N SER A 107 3.26 -10.02 21.02
CA SER A 107 4.59 -10.61 20.85
C SER A 107 5.37 -9.94 19.73
N GLU A 108 6.70 -10.09 19.73
CA GLU A 108 7.54 -9.62 18.62
C GLU A 108 7.18 -10.27 17.27
N SER A 109 6.68 -11.50 17.31
CA SER A 109 6.24 -12.23 16.11
C SER A 109 4.96 -11.62 15.53
N GLU A 110 4.00 -11.27 16.38
CA GLU A 110 2.77 -10.59 15.95
C GLU A 110 3.08 -9.21 15.36
N LEU A 111 3.95 -8.42 16.02
CA LEU A 111 4.40 -7.14 15.50
C LEU A 111 5.08 -7.26 14.13
N ARG A 112 5.96 -8.26 13.95
CA ARG A 112 6.63 -8.51 12.65
C ARG A 112 5.63 -8.87 11.55
N VAL A 113 4.67 -9.74 11.82
CA VAL A 113 3.67 -10.15 10.83
C VAL A 113 2.79 -8.96 10.44
N ALA A 114 2.26 -8.23 11.42
CA ALA A 114 1.39 -7.08 11.19
C ALA A 114 2.09 -5.98 10.39
N GLN A 115 3.34 -5.64 10.74
CA GLN A 115 4.12 -4.63 10.02
C GLN A 115 4.55 -5.12 8.63
N ALA A 116 4.92 -6.39 8.47
CA ALA A 116 5.27 -6.96 7.16
C ALA A 116 4.08 -6.95 6.20
N GLN A 117 2.88 -7.24 6.70
CA GLN A 117 1.65 -7.13 5.92
C GLN A 117 1.43 -5.70 5.41
N LEU A 118 1.70 -4.69 6.23
CA LEU A 118 1.48 -3.29 5.86
C LEU A 118 2.54 -2.75 4.87
N VAL A 119 3.70 -3.39 4.80
CA VAL A 119 4.79 -3.04 3.87
C VAL A 119 4.64 -3.74 2.52
N GLY A 120 4.02 -4.92 2.49
CA GLY A 120 3.80 -5.73 1.29
C GLY A 120 2.65 -5.21 0.44
#